data_AF-A0AAV2TWK6-F1
#
_entry.id   AF-A0AAV2TWK6-F1
#
_cell.length_a   1.000
_cell.length_b   1.000
_cell.length_c   1.000
_cell.angle_alpha   90.00
_cell.angle_beta   90.00
_cell.angle_gamma   90.00
#
_symmetry.space_group_name_H-M   'P 1'
#
loop_
_entity.id
_entity.type
_entity.pdbx_description
1 polymer ?
#
loop_
_entity_poly.entity_id
_entity_poly.type
_entity_poly.pdbx_seq_one_letter_code
_entity_poly.pdbx_strand_id
1 'polypeptide(L)'
;MHRHLRFRSRRFWFKPKKVIVYGLLIILLLYLYGHYRHSRVLNSDPVSLLAARSCPNLGEAKNSLCCPVEKQLPLIHSDARFPPSYTKTLTSHQEVCRGSWTPSDCLSQQKVAILIPYRNRDSHLLLLLARLHDLLPHQKIAYTIYVIEQDEDTPFNRGLLLNIGMRESTMRDPAVNCFIYHDVDLLPENSDNLYLCDSNLHHLASGINEDRFHVPFENYAGGVTALSRENAELINGFPNRYWGWGNEDDELAARAFLHKLYLSRSQEYIGRYKAVRHVKSSRGSGHYTSFLAYRGFQNDGLTTLQNGSYKVIFDSSNPSATTRLSHASVFRVMMPLHLNICVLRSPSWYSNIPEDGYRLKLHNLTAQSRQLESAARSELFVHIKVNVTELYHTVIKPERKTRESFWWFLQFFGWL
;
A
#
# COMPACT_ATOMS: atom_id res chain seq x y z
N MET A 1 -51.50 -33.55 67.69
CA MET A 1 -51.42 -34.00 66.29
C MET A 1 -50.12 -33.49 65.67
N HIS A 2 -49.18 -34.36 65.29
CA HIS A 2 -48.03 -33.95 64.48
C HIS A 2 -48.40 -33.87 62.99
N ARG A 3 -48.03 -32.78 62.30
CA ARG A 3 -48.07 -32.69 60.83
C ARG A 3 -46.68 -32.97 60.26
N HIS A 4 -46.47 -34.14 59.65
CA HIS A 4 -45.26 -34.43 58.89
C HIS A 4 -45.25 -33.69 57.54
N LEU A 5 -44.30 -32.77 57.35
CA LEU A 5 -43.98 -32.20 56.04
C LEU A 5 -43.16 -33.20 55.21
N ARG A 6 -43.79 -33.87 54.24
CA ARG A 6 -43.09 -34.71 53.26
C ARG A 6 -42.51 -33.87 52.12
N PHE A 7 -41.24 -33.46 52.25
CA PHE A 7 -40.48 -32.90 51.13
C PHE A 7 -40.26 -33.98 50.05
N ARG A 8 -40.86 -33.79 48.86
CA ARG A 8 -40.82 -34.77 47.76
C ARG A 8 -39.81 -34.34 46.70
N SER A 9 -38.54 -34.67 46.90
CA SER A 9 -37.45 -34.27 46.00
C SER A 9 -37.61 -34.81 44.57
N ARG A 10 -38.00 -33.96 43.62
CA ARG A 10 -37.99 -34.28 42.19
C ARG A 10 -36.54 -34.30 41.67
N ARG A 11 -35.85 -35.45 41.75
CA ARG A 11 -34.58 -35.66 41.05
C ARG A 11 -34.84 -35.60 39.54
N PHE A 12 -34.38 -34.54 38.87
CA PHE A 12 -34.43 -34.40 37.40
C PHE A 12 -33.43 -35.36 36.73
N TRP A 13 -33.82 -36.64 36.61
CA TRP A 13 -33.10 -37.60 35.78
C TRP A 13 -33.31 -37.27 34.29
N PHE A 14 -32.37 -36.52 33.71
CA PHE A 14 -32.23 -36.44 32.26
C PHE A 14 -31.98 -37.86 31.73
N LYS A 15 -32.90 -38.38 30.91
CA LYS A 15 -32.77 -39.72 30.31
C LYS A 15 -31.44 -39.80 29.54
N PRO A 16 -30.58 -40.81 29.77
CA PRO A 16 -29.20 -40.80 29.28
C PRO A 16 -29.08 -40.66 27.76
N LYS A 17 -30.03 -41.20 26.99
CA LYS A 17 -30.12 -40.99 25.54
C LYS A 17 -30.17 -39.51 25.12
N LYS A 18 -30.78 -38.62 25.92
CA LYS A 18 -30.77 -37.17 25.65
C LYS A 18 -29.39 -36.55 25.91
N VAL A 19 -28.70 -36.96 26.97
CA VAL A 19 -27.35 -36.45 27.30
C VAL A 19 -26.36 -36.82 26.19
N ILE A 20 -26.43 -38.06 25.68
CA ILE A 20 -25.62 -38.52 24.54
C ILE A 20 -25.92 -37.69 23.28
N VAL A 21 -27.21 -37.46 22.96
CA VAL A 21 -27.58 -36.63 21.80
C VAL A 21 -27.06 -35.20 21.94
N TYR A 22 -27.23 -34.54 23.09
CA TYR A 22 -26.69 -33.19 23.29
C TYR A 22 -25.16 -33.16 23.27
N GLY A 23 -24.48 -34.18 23.81
CA GLY A 23 -23.02 -34.32 23.72
C GLY A 23 -22.53 -34.45 22.28
N LEU A 24 -23.17 -35.30 21.47
CA LEU A 24 -22.87 -35.43 20.04
C LEU A 24 -23.20 -34.16 19.25
N LEU A 25 -24.27 -33.43 19.61
CA LEU A 25 -24.62 -32.16 18.97
C LEU A 25 -23.59 -31.06 19.33
N ILE A 26 -23.10 -31.03 20.57
CA ILE A 26 -22.00 -30.14 20.99
C ILE A 26 -20.69 -30.51 20.28
N ILE A 27 -20.34 -31.80 20.18
CA ILE A 27 -19.15 -32.25 19.44
C ILE A 27 -19.26 -31.90 17.95
N LEU A 28 -20.44 -32.09 17.34
CA LEU A 28 -20.69 -31.70 15.95
C LEU A 28 -20.61 -30.18 15.77
N LEU A 29 -21.15 -29.39 16.71
CA LEU A 29 -21.03 -27.93 16.67
C LEU A 29 -19.58 -27.46 16.87
N LEU A 30 -18.81 -28.08 17.75
CA LEU A 30 -17.38 -27.79 17.95
C LEU A 30 -16.53 -28.22 16.73
N TYR A 31 -16.87 -29.34 16.09
CA TYR A 31 -16.23 -29.80 14.85
C TYR A 31 -16.55 -28.85 13.68
N LEU A 32 -17.83 -28.51 13.48
CA LEU A 32 -18.25 -27.55 12.46
C LEU A 32 -17.65 -26.17 12.73
N TYR A 33 -17.60 -25.73 13.99
CA TYR A 33 -16.94 -24.49 14.40
C TYR A 33 -15.45 -24.54 14.05
N GLY A 34 -14.70 -25.55 14.50
CA GLY A 34 -13.27 -25.70 14.18
C GLY A 34 -12.97 -25.83 12.67
N HIS A 35 -13.88 -26.43 11.91
CA HIS A 35 -13.77 -26.51 10.45
C HIS A 35 -14.06 -25.16 9.77
N TYR A 36 -15.02 -24.38 10.28
CA TYR A 36 -15.28 -23.01 9.81
C TYR A 36 -14.21 -22.00 10.26
N ARG A 37 -13.51 -22.32 11.36
CA ARG A 37 -12.37 -21.62 11.96
C ARG A 37 -11.03 -22.01 11.32
N HIS A 38 -11.03 -22.59 10.13
CA HIS A 38 -9.83 -22.59 9.30
C HIS A 38 -9.53 -21.14 8.91
N SER A 39 -8.44 -20.61 9.47
CA SER A 39 -7.95 -19.25 9.24
C SER A 39 -7.94 -18.93 7.76
N ARG A 40 -8.62 -17.85 7.38
CA ARG A 40 -8.73 -17.40 5.98
C ARG A 40 -7.55 -16.54 5.54
N VAL A 41 -6.50 -16.54 6.35
CA VAL A 41 -5.19 -16.00 6.04
C VAL A 41 -4.38 -17.10 5.36
N LEU A 42 -3.87 -16.85 4.15
CA LEU A 42 -2.99 -17.77 3.45
C LEU A 42 -1.54 -17.33 3.64
N ASN A 43 -0.67 -18.21 4.16
CA ASN A 43 0.76 -17.91 4.17
C ASN A 43 1.29 -17.93 2.73
N SER A 44 1.81 -16.78 2.29
CA SER A 44 2.46 -16.61 1.00
C SER A 44 3.94 -16.98 1.10
N ASP A 45 4.40 -17.81 0.18
CA ASP A 45 5.81 -18.08 -0.08
C ASP A 45 6.25 -17.17 -1.25
N PRO A 46 7.35 -16.39 -1.14
CA PRO A 46 7.89 -15.61 -2.25
C PRO A 46 8.06 -16.40 -3.57
N VAL A 47 8.41 -17.68 -3.50
CA VAL A 47 8.56 -18.57 -4.66
C VAL A 47 7.20 -18.86 -5.31
N SER A 48 6.10 -18.83 -4.54
CA SER A 48 4.74 -19.01 -5.06
C SER A 48 4.17 -17.76 -5.76
N LEU A 49 4.76 -16.58 -5.52
CA LEU A 49 4.43 -15.34 -6.24
C LEU A 49 5.05 -15.32 -7.66
N LEU A 50 6.12 -16.08 -7.88
CA LEU A 50 6.79 -16.19 -9.18
C LEU A 50 6.08 -17.20 -10.09
N ALA A 51 5.92 -16.85 -11.37
CA ALA A 51 5.09 -17.57 -12.34
C ALA A 51 5.72 -18.88 -12.86
N ALA A 52 5.79 -19.86 -11.95
CA ALA A 52 6.11 -21.27 -12.13
C ALA A 52 7.56 -21.63 -12.49
N ARG A 53 8.11 -22.57 -11.69
CA ARG A 53 9.30 -23.41 -11.93
C ARG A 53 10.63 -22.67 -12.02
N SER A 54 11.21 -22.46 -10.84
CA SER A 54 12.65 -22.41 -10.56
C SER A 54 13.47 -21.56 -11.54
N CYS A 55 13.71 -20.31 -11.15
CA CYS A 55 14.71 -19.42 -11.75
C CYS A 55 15.94 -20.20 -12.24
N PRO A 56 16.10 -20.40 -13.56
CA PRO A 56 17.16 -21.24 -14.08
C PRO A 56 18.51 -20.58 -13.81
N ASN A 57 19.52 -21.40 -13.47
CA ASN A 57 20.89 -20.95 -13.19
C ASN A 57 21.34 -19.92 -14.25
N LEU A 58 21.81 -18.75 -13.81
CA LEU A 58 21.99 -17.55 -14.63
C LEU A 58 22.72 -17.85 -15.96
N GLY A 59 21.94 -17.97 -17.05
CA GLY A 59 22.44 -18.30 -18.37
C GLY A 59 21.36 -18.22 -19.46
N GLU A 60 21.72 -17.57 -20.57
CA GLU A 60 21.27 -17.90 -21.93
C GLU A 60 19.77 -17.77 -22.30
N ALA A 61 19.08 -16.69 -21.86
CA ALA A 61 17.94 -16.18 -22.64
C ALA A 61 17.66 -14.68 -22.43
N LYS A 62 17.81 -13.88 -23.48
CA LYS A 62 17.01 -12.64 -23.62
C LYS A 62 15.56 -13.04 -23.80
N ASN A 63 14.64 -12.28 -23.20
CA ASN A 63 13.19 -12.58 -23.08
C ASN A 63 12.82 -13.67 -22.05
N SER A 64 13.74 -14.07 -21.15
CA SER A 64 13.37 -14.82 -19.95
C SER A 64 12.58 -13.94 -18.96
N LEU A 65 11.77 -14.56 -18.08
CA LEU A 65 11.19 -13.87 -16.93
C LEU A 65 12.29 -13.46 -15.95
N CYS A 66 12.10 -12.32 -15.30
CA CYS A 66 13.00 -11.83 -14.27
C CYS A 66 12.95 -12.65 -12.98
N CYS A 67 14.11 -12.75 -12.33
CA CYS A 67 14.29 -13.39 -11.04
C CYS A 67 14.96 -12.43 -10.05
N PRO A 68 14.50 -12.37 -8.78
CA PRO A 68 15.17 -11.62 -7.72
C PRO A 68 16.63 -12.04 -7.52
N VAL A 69 17.45 -11.12 -7.04
CA VAL A 69 18.83 -11.42 -6.59
C VAL A 69 18.78 -12.12 -5.23
N GLU A 70 19.37 -13.32 -5.12
CA GLU A 70 19.34 -14.15 -3.90
C GLU A 70 20.06 -13.53 -2.69
N LYS A 71 20.97 -12.57 -2.92
CA LYS A 71 21.82 -11.99 -1.88
C LYS A 71 21.11 -10.87 -1.13
N GLN A 72 20.50 -11.21 0.00
CA GLN A 72 19.87 -10.31 0.99
C GLN A 72 20.43 -8.86 1.02
N LEU A 73 19.51 -7.91 0.83
CA LEU A 73 19.80 -6.48 0.70
C LEU A 73 19.57 -5.73 2.02
N PRO A 74 20.62 -5.32 2.76
CA PRO A 74 20.47 -4.73 4.10
C PRO A 74 19.76 -3.36 4.09
N LEU A 75 19.02 -3.06 5.16
CA LEU A 75 18.42 -1.75 5.38
C LEU A 75 19.47 -0.75 5.91
N ILE A 76 19.98 0.13 5.04
CA ILE A 76 21.07 1.07 5.36
C ILE A 76 20.57 2.32 6.11
N HIS A 77 19.40 2.84 5.74
CA HIS A 77 18.87 4.10 6.26
C HIS A 77 17.50 3.89 6.92
N SER A 78 17.34 4.34 8.17
CA SER A 78 16.07 4.16 8.93
C SER A 78 15.78 5.22 10.01
N ASP A 79 16.49 6.35 10.04
CA ASP A 79 16.31 7.41 11.04
C ASP A 79 15.88 8.73 10.38
N ALA A 80 14.65 9.18 10.66
CA ALA A 80 14.08 10.40 10.07
C ALA A 80 14.80 11.69 10.51
N ARG A 81 15.72 11.63 11.47
CA ARG A 81 16.63 12.75 11.80
C ARG A 81 17.76 12.93 10.79
N PHE A 82 18.10 11.86 10.06
CA PHE A 82 19.24 11.81 9.15
C PHE A 82 18.87 11.14 7.81
N PRO A 83 17.83 11.62 7.09
CA PRO A 83 17.50 11.11 5.76
C PRO A 83 18.62 11.45 4.76
N PRO A 84 18.77 10.68 3.67
CA PRO A 84 19.52 11.14 2.50
C PRO A 84 18.82 12.35 1.87
N SER A 85 19.52 13.12 1.04
CA SER A 85 18.91 14.16 0.21
C SER A 85 18.40 13.59 -1.12
N TYR A 86 17.55 14.32 -1.86
CA TYR A 86 17.05 13.87 -3.15
C TYR A 86 18.19 13.73 -4.16
N THR A 87 19.12 14.68 -4.22
CA THR A 87 20.29 14.58 -5.11
C THR A 87 21.19 13.40 -4.72
N LYS A 88 21.43 13.14 -3.42
CA LYS A 88 22.21 11.96 -2.99
C LYS A 88 21.53 10.65 -3.39
N THR A 89 20.21 10.57 -3.18
CA THR A 89 19.41 9.38 -3.51
C THR A 89 19.45 9.11 -5.02
N LEU A 90 19.27 10.14 -5.85
CA LEU A 90 19.31 9.99 -7.31
C LEU A 90 20.72 9.69 -7.85
N THR A 91 21.77 10.28 -7.26
CA THR A 91 23.18 9.95 -7.61
C THR A 91 23.49 8.46 -7.40
N SER A 92 22.76 7.80 -6.49
CA SER A 92 22.91 6.37 -6.18
C SER A 92 22.05 5.46 -7.07
N HIS A 93 21.09 6.03 -7.82
CA HIS A 93 20.07 5.32 -8.62
C HIS A 93 19.84 6.06 -9.97
N GLN A 94 20.93 6.27 -10.71
CA GLN A 94 20.98 7.17 -11.89
C GLN A 94 20.12 6.67 -13.07
N GLU A 95 19.73 5.40 -13.02
CA GLU A 95 18.88 4.69 -13.96
C GLU A 95 17.37 4.84 -13.71
N VAL A 96 16.97 5.45 -12.59
CA VAL A 96 15.56 5.78 -12.28
C VAL A 96 15.13 7.01 -13.07
N CYS A 97 14.01 6.90 -13.79
CA CYS A 97 13.45 7.96 -14.62
C CYS A 97 12.03 8.29 -14.14
N ARG A 98 11.80 9.49 -13.57
CA ARG A 98 10.50 9.95 -13.04
C ARG A 98 9.83 8.97 -12.06
N GLY A 99 10.65 8.27 -11.27
CA GLY A 99 10.23 7.22 -10.35
C GLY A 99 9.93 5.87 -10.99
N SER A 100 10.13 5.73 -12.30
CA SER A 100 10.04 4.47 -13.02
C SER A 100 11.39 3.80 -13.19
N TRP A 101 11.40 2.48 -13.12
CA TRP A 101 12.52 1.63 -13.54
C TRP A 101 11.99 0.35 -14.18
N THR A 102 12.79 -0.25 -15.06
CA THR A 102 12.46 -1.51 -15.74
C THR A 102 13.77 -2.24 -16.06
N PRO A 103 13.86 -3.56 -15.83
CA PRO A 103 15.03 -4.36 -16.17
C PRO A 103 15.28 -4.35 -17.68
N SER A 104 16.55 -4.30 -18.08
CA SER A 104 16.97 -4.30 -19.49
C SER A 104 17.43 -5.66 -20.01
N ASP A 105 17.55 -6.65 -19.12
CA ASP A 105 18.10 -7.98 -19.36
C ASP A 105 17.05 -9.11 -19.31
N CYS A 106 15.93 -8.90 -18.62
CA CYS A 106 14.84 -9.86 -18.45
C CYS A 106 13.46 -9.15 -18.51
N LEU A 107 12.37 -9.93 -18.59
CA LEU A 107 10.99 -9.43 -18.58
C LEU A 107 10.40 -9.50 -17.17
N SER A 108 10.01 -8.35 -16.60
CA SER A 108 9.28 -8.32 -15.33
C SER A 108 7.91 -9.01 -15.47
N GLN A 109 7.57 -9.87 -14.51
CA GLN A 109 6.30 -10.61 -14.49
C GLN A 109 5.07 -9.70 -14.36
N GLN A 110 5.21 -8.59 -13.64
CA GLN A 110 4.16 -7.59 -13.41
C GLN A 110 4.71 -6.18 -13.67
N LYS A 111 3.81 -5.23 -13.89
CA LYS A 111 4.12 -3.81 -13.97
C LYS A 111 3.44 -3.11 -12.79
N VAL A 112 4.26 -2.66 -11.86
CA VAL A 112 3.85 -2.39 -10.48
C VAL A 112 3.77 -0.90 -10.21
N ALA A 113 2.61 -0.40 -9.78
CA ALA A 113 2.49 0.96 -9.28
C ALA A 113 2.59 0.96 -7.75
N ILE A 114 3.62 1.61 -7.20
CA ILE A 114 3.71 1.87 -5.76
C ILE A 114 2.91 3.13 -5.46
N LEU A 115 1.90 3.04 -4.61
CA LEU A 115 0.97 4.10 -4.29
C LEU A 115 1.18 4.56 -2.85
N ILE A 116 1.86 5.69 -2.70
CA ILE A 116 2.21 6.28 -1.38
C ILE A 116 1.24 7.43 -1.08
N PRO A 117 0.32 7.29 -0.10
CA PRO A 117 -0.57 8.35 0.32
C PRO A 117 0.20 9.31 1.25
N TYR A 118 0.22 10.60 0.94
CA TYR A 118 1.22 11.51 1.49
C TYR A 118 0.65 12.85 1.98
N ARG A 119 1.21 13.35 3.09
CA ARG A 119 1.16 14.77 3.50
C ARG A 119 2.24 15.05 4.54
N ASN A 120 3.12 16.02 4.29
CA ASN A 120 4.07 16.58 5.27
C ASN A 120 4.94 15.54 6.02
N ARG A 121 5.57 14.60 5.29
CA ARG A 121 6.43 13.54 5.83
C ARG A 121 7.73 13.38 5.03
N ASP A 122 8.37 14.49 4.68
CA ASP A 122 9.43 14.51 3.65
C ASP A 122 10.65 13.65 4.02
N SER A 123 11.07 13.67 5.30
CA SER A 123 12.15 12.80 5.82
C SER A 123 11.80 11.31 5.78
N HIS A 124 10.54 10.94 6.00
CA HIS A 124 10.07 9.55 5.88
C HIS A 124 10.06 9.12 4.41
N LEU A 125 9.56 9.98 3.52
CA LEU A 125 9.55 9.75 2.09
C LEU A 125 10.97 9.59 1.51
N LEU A 126 11.94 10.39 1.95
CA LEU A 126 13.35 10.26 1.55
C LEU A 126 13.98 8.92 1.96
N LEU A 127 13.68 8.42 3.17
CA LEU A 127 14.10 7.09 3.60
C LEU A 127 13.45 5.99 2.76
N LEU A 128 12.14 6.12 2.49
CA LEU A 128 11.38 5.13 1.74
C LEU A 128 11.80 5.07 0.27
N LEU A 129 11.97 6.21 -0.39
CA LEU A 129 12.45 6.27 -1.78
C LEU A 129 13.82 5.61 -1.91
N ALA A 130 14.77 5.95 -1.04
CA ALA A 130 16.08 5.29 -1.05
C ALA A 130 15.94 3.77 -0.93
N ARG A 131 15.14 3.28 0.03
CA ARG A 131 14.94 1.84 0.22
C ARG A 131 14.20 1.17 -0.94
N LEU A 132 13.23 1.82 -1.57
CA LEU A 132 12.48 1.24 -2.69
C LEU A 132 13.29 1.23 -3.99
N HIS A 133 14.11 2.26 -4.24
CA HIS A 133 15.03 2.26 -5.38
C HIS A 133 16.20 1.29 -5.21
N ASP A 134 16.64 1.00 -3.98
CA ASP A 134 17.51 -0.13 -3.68
C ASP A 134 16.78 -1.48 -3.96
N LEU A 135 15.57 -1.64 -3.41
CA LEU A 135 14.88 -2.93 -3.32
C LEU A 135 14.26 -3.42 -4.63
N LEU A 136 13.53 -2.57 -5.35
CA LEU A 136 12.70 -3.01 -6.48
C LEU A 136 13.54 -3.44 -7.70
N PRO A 137 14.67 -2.78 -8.03
CA PRO A 137 15.63 -3.30 -9.01
C PRO A 137 16.33 -4.60 -8.57
N HIS A 138 16.58 -4.76 -7.27
CA HIS A 138 17.13 -5.98 -6.69
C HIS A 138 16.16 -7.17 -6.79
N GLN A 139 14.86 -6.92 -6.66
CA GLN A 139 13.79 -7.88 -6.97
C GLN A 139 13.51 -8.02 -8.48
N LYS A 140 14.21 -7.25 -9.33
CA LYS A 140 14.02 -7.17 -10.80
C LYS A 140 12.60 -6.83 -11.25
N ILE A 141 11.87 -6.06 -10.44
CA ILE A 141 10.47 -5.66 -10.71
C ILE A 141 10.47 -4.40 -11.59
N ALA A 142 9.63 -4.37 -12.63
CA ALA A 142 9.33 -3.14 -13.36
C ALA A 142 8.27 -2.33 -12.59
N TYR A 143 8.62 -1.12 -12.15
CA TYR A 143 7.79 -0.32 -11.27
C TYR A 143 7.71 1.16 -11.67
N THR A 144 6.71 1.86 -11.12
CA THR A 144 6.67 3.33 -10.99
C THR A 144 6.20 3.71 -9.59
N ILE A 145 6.91 4.64 -8.93
CA ILE A 145 6.49 5.21 -7.65
C ILE A 145 5.62 6.44 -7.87
N TYR A 146 4.41 6.42 -7.29
CA TYR A 146 3.48 7.53 -7.25
C TYR A 146 3.32 8.02 -5.80
N VAL A 147 3.51 9.32 -5.58
CA VAL A 147 3.25 9.97 -4.29
C VAL A 147 2.03 10.86 -4.47
N ILE A 148 0.94 10.51 -3.77
CA ILE A 148 -0.35 11.18 -3.85
C ILE A 148 -0.47 12.10 -2.64
N GLU A 149 -0.14 13.38 -2.84
CA GLU A 149 -0.15 14.39 -1.79
C GLU A 149 -1.54 14.99 -1.60
N GLN A 150 -2.09 14.91 -0.38
CA GLN A 150 -3.33 15.58 -0.03
C GLN A 150 -3.08 17.05 0.32
N ASP A 151 -3.92 17.95 -0.20
CA ASP A 151 -3.96 19.34 0.24
C ASP A 151 -4.34 19.48 1.73
N GLU A 152 -4.02 20.61 2.35
CA GLU A 152 -4.05 20.72 3.83
C GLU A 152 -5.45 20.94 4.44
N ASP A 153 -6.41 21.46 3.66
CA ASP A 153 -7.75 21.92 4.11
C ASP A 153 -8.62 20.91 4.89
N THR A 154 -8.25 19.63 4.88
CA THR A 154 -9.11 18.50 5.27
C THR A 154 -8.38 17.47 6.15
N PRO A 155 -9.10 16.66 6.95
CA PRO A 155 -8.49 15.51 7.63
C PRO A 155 -7.82 14.57 6.62
N PHE A 156 -6.71 13.93 6.99
CA PHE A 156 -6.04 13.00 6.08
C PHE A 156 -6.94 11.79 5.77
N ASN A 157 -7.05 11.40 4.51
CA ASN A 157 -7.94 10.33 4.03
C ASN A 157 -7.15 9.34 3.17
N ARG A 158 -6.59 8.34 3.84
CA ARG A 158 -5.64 7.40 3.26
C ARG A 158 -6.25 6.56 2.14
N GLY A 159 -7.43 5.97 2.37
CA GLY A 159 -8.15 5.17 1.37
C GLY A 159 -8.48 5.95 0.09
N LEU A 160 -8.92 7.20 0.22
CA LEU A 160 -9.18 8.08 -0.92
C LEU A 160 -7.91 8.34 -1.76
N LEU A 161 -6.78 8.63 -1.12
CA LEU A 161 -5.52 8.89 -1.83
C LEU A 161 -5.00 7.64 -2.56
N LEU A 162 -5.21 6.45 -1.99
CA LEU A 162 -4.85 5.18 -2.63
C LEU A 162 -5.74 4.88 -3.85
N ASN A 163 -7.05 5.11 -3.75
CA ASN A 163 -7.98 5.02 -4.89
C ASN A 163 -7.66 6.04 -6.00
N ILE A 164 -7.33 7.28 -5.63
CA ILE A 164 -6.84 8.31 -6.57
C ILE A 164 -5.55 7.83 -7.23
N GLY A 165 -4.57 7.33 -6.46
CA GLY A 165 -3.31 6.79 -6.98
C GLY A 165 -3.49 5.65 -7.98
N MET A 166 -4.41 4.72 -7.69
CA MET A 166 -4.79 3.64 -8.60
C MET A 166 -5.34 4.19 -9.92
N ARG A 167 -6.27 5.15 -9.85
CA ARG A 167 -6.87 5.77 -11.05
C ARG A 167 -5.83 6.56 -11.86
N GLU A 168 -5.06 7.40 -11.20
CA GLU A 168 -4.05 8.28 -11.81
C GLU A 168 -2.89 7.49 -12.45
N SER A 169 -2.39 6.44 -11.80
CA SER A 169 -1.37 5.54 -12.38
C SER A 169 -1.91 4.81 -13.61
N THR A 170 -3.09 4.19 -13.51
CA THR A 170 -3.77 3.49 -14.64
C THR A 170 -4.02 4.39 -15.83
N MET A 171 -4.40 5.66 -15.62
CA MET A 171 -4.62 6.63 -16.72
C MET A 171 -3.32 7.05 -17.43
N ARG A 172 -2.17 6.98 -16.75
CA ARG A 172 -0.85 7.27 -17.35
C ARG A 172 -0.23 6.04 -18.00
N ASP A 173 -0.50 4.86 -17.46
CA ASP A 173 0.11 3.60 -17.86
C ASP A 173 -0.90 2.43 -17.81
N PRO A 174 -1.68 2.22 -18.89
CA PRO A 174 -2.70 1.17 -18.93
C PRO A 174 -2.16 -0.27 -18.77
N ALA A 175 -0.84 -0.46 -18.85
CA ALA A 175 -0.18 -1.75 -18.66
C ALA A 175 0.14 -2.06 -17.18
N VAL A 176 -0.11 -1.13 -16.25
CA VAL A 176 -0.06 -1.42 -14.80
C VAL A 176 -1.11 -2.47 -14.46
N ASN A 177 -0.67 -3.57 -13.85
CA ASN A 177 -1.50 -4.72 -13.49
C ASN A 177 -1.42 -5.11 -12.00
N CYS A 178 -0.54 -4.47 -11.23
CA CYS A 178 -0.39 -4.67 -9.80
C CYS A 178 -0.24 -3.32 -9.07
N PHE A 179 -0.96 -3.15 -7.97
CA PHE A 179 -0.88 -1.98 -7.09
C PHE A 179 -0.31 -2.38 -5.73
N ILE A 180 0.71 -1.67 -5.25
CA ILE A 180 1.21 -1.76 -3.87
C ILE A 180 0.76 -0.52 -3.13
N TYR A 181 -0.18 -0.67 -2.20
CA TYR A 181 -0.64 0.39 -1.31
C TYR A 181 0.33 0.48 -0.13
N HIS A 182 0.97 1.63 0.08
CA HIS A 182 2.19 1.67 0.88
C HIS A 182 2.31 2.89 1.79
N ASP A 183 2.29 2.68 3.11
CA ASP A 183 2.51 3.73 4.09
C ASP A 183 3.92 4.34 3.97
N VAL A 184 4.02 5.67 4.04
CA VAL A 184 5.28 6.41 3.83
C VAL A 184 6.35 6.15 4.89
N ASP A 185 5.98 5.55 6.02
CA ASP A 185 6.84 5.38 7.19
C ASP A 185 7.16 3.91 7.55
N LEU A 186 6.87 2.95 6.69
CA LEU A 186 7.25 1.54 6.85
C LEU A 186 8.36 1.16 5.87
N LEU A 187 9.57 0.86 6.35
CA LEU A 187 10.70 0.47 5.49
C LEU A 187 10.87 -1.06 5.47
N PRO A 188 10.83 -1.76 4.32
CA PRO A 188 10.99 -3.22 4.27
C PRO A 188 12.40 -3.65 4.71
N GLU A 189 12.51 -4.54 5.70
CA GLU A 189 13.80 -5.01 6.23
C GLU A 189 14.43 -6.12 5.38
N ASN A 190 13.63 -7.00 4.78
CA ASN A 190 14.06 -8.23 4.10
C ASN A 190 13.74 -8.14 2.59
N SER A 191 14.68 -8.52 1.71
CA SER A 191 14.52 -8.43 0.26
C SER A 191 13.72 -9.55 -0.40
N ASP A 192 13.45 -10.65 0.30
CA ASP A 192 12.65 -11.78 -0.20
C ASP A 192 11.14 -11.46 -0.12
N ASN A 193 10.75 -10.36 0.53
CA ASN A 193 9.37 -9.87 0.55
C ASN A 193 9.05 -9.19 -0.79
N LEU A 194 8.72 -9.99 -1.81
CA LEU A 194 8.55 -9.50 -3.19
C LEU A 194 7.36 -8.53 -3.32
N TYR A 195 7.60 -7.35 -3.89
CA TYR A 195 6.58 -6.32 -4.12
C TYR A 195 5.72 -6.67 -5.36
N LEU A 196 5.07 -7.83 -5.30
CA LEU A 196 4.22 -8.41 -6.33
C LEU A 196 2.81 -8.65 -5.79
N CYS A 197 1.85 -8.74 -6.69
CA CYS A 197 0.47 -9.08 -6.39
C CYS A 197 0.21 -10.56 -6.66
N ASP A 198 -0.54 -11.23 -5.78
CA ASP A 198 -1.04 -12.60 -6.00
C ASP A 198 -2.50 -12.58 -6.52
N SER A 199 -3.20 -13.72 -6.41
CA SER A 199 -4.62 -13.85 -6.75
C SER A 199 -5.58 -13.38 -5.66
N ASN A 200 -5.10 -12.82 -4.55
CA ASN A 200 -5.87 -12.46 -3.35
C ASN A 200 -5.72 -10.96 -3.03
N LEU A 201 -6.02 -10.57 -1.78
CA LEU A 201 -5.44 -9.39 -1.14
C LEU A 201 -4.18 -9.83 -0.40
N HIS A 202 -3.01 -9.34 -0.82
CA HIS A 202 -1.73 -9.75 -0.26
C HIS A 202 -1.21 -8.75 0.77
N HIS A 203 -0.92 -9.21 2.00
CA HIS A 203 -0.40 -8.41 3.09
C HIS A 203 1.12 -8.59 3.22
N LEU A 204 1.85 -7.57 2.77
CA LEU A 204 3.31 -7.51 2.81
C LEU A 204 3.81 -7.18 4.23
N ALA A 205 3.13 -6.28 4.94
CA ALA A 205 3.57 -5.76 6.25
C ALA A 205 3.24 -6.68 7.45
N SER A 206 3.48 -7.99 7.34
CA SER A 206 3.10 -8.97 8.37
C SER A 206 3.84 -8.83 9.70
N GLY A 207 5.07 -8.31 9.70
CA GLY A 207 5.87 -8.11 10.90
C GLY A 207 6.37 -6.68 11.05
N ILE A 208 5.58 -5.79 11.65
CA ILE A 208 6.01 -4.40 11.94
C ILE A 208 6.78 -4.36 13.27
N ASN A 209 7.94 -3.70 13.31
CA ASN A 209 8.80 -3.69 14.51
C ASN A 209 8.19 -2.97 15.74
N GLU A 210 7.19 -2.09 15.54
CA GLU A 210 6.47 -1.43 16.65
C GLU A 210 5.54 -2.42 17.36
N ASP A 211 4.91 -3.33 16.61
CA ASP A 211 4.06 -4.43 17.10
C ASP A 211 4.86 -5.69 17.50
N ARG A 212 6.20 -5.57 17.58
CA ARG A 212 7.15 -6.66 17.86
C ARG A 212 7.16 -7.76 16.79
N PHE A 213 7.01 -7.38 15.53
CA PHE A 213 7.03 -8.26 14.35
C PHE A 213 5.89 -9.30 14.27
N HIS A 214 4.74 -9.01 14.88
CA HIS A 214 3.52 -9.81 14.75
C HIS A 214 2.36 -8.92 14.28
N VAL A 215 1.35 -9.50 13.62
CA VAL A 215 0.12 -8.75 13.28
C VAL A 215 -0.74 -8.45 14.52
N PRO A 216 -1.38 -7.27 14.63
CA PRO A 216 -2.26 -6.93 15.76
C PRO A 216 -3.50 -7.84 15.93
N PHE A 217 -4.00 -8.43 14.85
CA PHE A 217 -5.11 -9.40 14.82
C PHE A 217 -5.16 -10.15 13.48
N GLU A 218 -5.95 -11.23 13.41
CA GLU A 218 -5.93 -12.19 12.29
C GLU A 218 -6.15 -11.55 10.92
N ASN A 219 -7.23 -10.79 10.73
CA ASN A 219 -7.57 -10.15 9.45
C ASN A 219 -6.95 -8.74 9.25
N TYR A 220 -5.86 -8.41 9.97
CA TYR A 220 -5.17 -7.13 9.81
C TYR A 220 -4.51 -7.01 8.43
N ALA A 221 -4.79 -5.92 7.73
CA ALA A 221 -4.29 -5.63 6.37
C ALA A 221 -3.73 -4.21 6.23
N GLY A 222 -3.24 -3.62 7.32
CA GLY A 222 -2.73 -2.24 7.33
C GLY A 222 -1.26 -2.11 6.91
N GLY A 223 -0.80 -0.87 6.76
CA GLY A 223 0.60 -0.59 6.47
C GLY A 223 1.00 -0.78 5.00
N VAL A 224 1.22 -2.03 4.57
CA VAL A 224 1.58 -2.34 3.17
C VAL A 224 0.82 -3.57 2.67
N THR A 225 0.03 -3.37 1.62
CA THR A 225 -0.72 -4.40 0.91
C THR A 225 -0.51 -4.33 -0.60
N ALA A 226 -0.71 -5.46 -1.28
CA ALA A 226 -0.66 -5.59 -2.72
C ALA A 226 -1.97 -6.18 -3.25
N LEU A 227 -2.45 -5.69 -4.39
CA LEU A 227 -3.71 -6.11 -5.00
C LEU A 227 -3.60 -6.04 -6.53
N SER A 228 -3.95 -7.14 -7.22
CA SER A 228 -4.00 -7.15 -8.67
C SER A 228 -5.04 -6.14 -9.17
N ARG A 229 -4.86 -5.61 -10.37
CA ARG A 229 -5.79 -4.62 -10.93
C ARG A 229 -7.23 -5.15 -11.03
N GLU A 230 -7.38 -6.40 -11.45
CA GLU A 230 -8.67 -7.11 -11.48
C GLU A 230 -9.30 -7.18 -10.09
N ASN A 231 -8.54 -7.59 -9.06
CA ASN A 231 -9.05 -7.68 -7.69
C ASN A 231 -9.39 -6.30 -7.11
N ALA A 232 -8.63 -5.26 -7.43
CA ALA A 232 -8.88 -3.89 -6.97
C ALA A 232 -10.16 -3.30 -7.58
N GLU A 233 -10.37 -3.48 -8.89
CA GLU A 233 -11.60 -3.10 -9.59
C GLU A 233 -12.80 -3.94 -9.07
N LEU A 234 -12.61 -5.26 -8.84
CA LEU A 234 -13.62 -6.19 -8.32
C LEU A 234 -14.17 -5.79 -6.95
N ILE A 235 -13.32 -5.34 -6.01
CA ILE A 235 -13.74 -4.97 -4.64
C ILE A 235 -14.14 -3.49 -4.48
N ASN A 236 -14.20 -2.74 -5.58
CA ASN A 236 -14.40 -1.28 -5.60
C ASN A 236 -13.33 -0.49 -4.83
N GLY A 237 -12.12 -1.04 -4.70
CA GLY A 237 -11.00 -0.45 -3.94
C GLY A 237 -11.32 -0.13 -2.47
N PHE A 238 -10.62 0.86 -1.93
CA PHE A 238 -10.81 1.36 -0.56
C PHE A 238 -12.15 2.11 -0.40
N PRO A 239 -12.68 2.23 0.82
CA PRO A 239 -13.71 3.22 1.11
C PRO A 239 -13.15 4.66 1.13
N ASN A 240 -13.86 5.61 0.52
CA ASN A 240 -13.47 7.02 0.52
C ASN A 240 -14.00 7.80 1.73
N ARG A 241 -14.91 7.22 2.55
CA ARG A 241 -15.56 7.93 3.67
C ARG A 241 -14.74 8.03 4.97
N TYR A 242 -13.55 7.43 5.06
CA TYR A 242 -12.73 7.42 6.27
C TYR A 242 -11.79 8.64 6.33
N TRP A 243 -12.36 9.75 6.79
CA TRP A 243 -11.61 10.97 7.12
C TRP A 243 -10.98 10.82 8.51
N GLY A 244 -9.66 10.96 8.60
CA GLY A 244 -8.86 10.61 9.79
C GLY A 244 -8.30 9.18 9.74
N TRP A 245 -7.60 8.75 10.79
CA TRP A 245 -6.96 7.42 10.84
C TRP A 245 -7.95 6.32 11.24
N GLY A 246 -7.94 5.19 10.52
CA GLY A 246 -8.40 3.88 11.02
C GLY A 246 -9.63 3.28 10.34
N ASN A 247 -9.69 1.94 10.40
CA ASN A 247 -10.75 1.07 9.86
C ASN A 247 -10.91 1.08 8.33
N GLU A 248 -10.12 1.84 7.56
CA GLU A 248 -10.16 1.79 6.09
C GLU A 248 -9.50 0.50 5.54
N ASP A 249 -8.40 0.05 6.16
CA ASP A 249 -7.75 -1.24 5.84
C ASP A 249 -8.60 -2.43 6.29
N ASP A 250 -9.24 -2.32 7.47
CA ASP A 250 -10.17 -3.34 7.99
C ASP A 250 -11.32 -3.55 6.99
N GLU A 251 -11.85 -2.46 6.42
CA GLU A 251 -12.89 -2.52 5.40
C GLU A 251 -12.37 -3.06 4.06
N LEU A 252 -11.14 -2.75 3.64
CA LEU A 252 -10.52 -3.37 2.46
C LEU A 252 -10.47 -4.90 2.60
N ALA A 253 -10.00 -5.41 3.75
CA ALA A 253 -9.98 -6.83 4.05
C ALA A 253 -11.40 -7.44 4.10
N ALA A 254 -12.37 -6.72 4.69
CA ALA A 254 -13.76 -7.16 4.76
C ALA A 254 -14.48 -7.16 3.39
N ARG A 255 -14.03 -6.33 2.43
CA ARG A 255 -14.44 -6.34 1.01
C ARG A 255 -13.79 -7.48 0.24
N ALA A 256 -12.48 -7.69 0.39
CA ALA A 256 -11.76 -8.82 -0.20
C ALA A 256 -12.40 -10.16 0.17
N PHE A 257 -12.63 -10.39 1.47
CA PHE A 257 -13.38 -11.53 2.02
C PHE A 257 -14.76 -11.71 1.36
N LEU A 258 -15.46 -10.60 1.10
CA LEU A 258 -16.81 -10.60 0.51
C LEU A 258 -16.82 -11.12 -0.93
N HIS A 259 -15.79 -10.73 -1.70
CA HIS A 259 -15.59 -11.15 -3.09
C HIS A 259 -14.83 -12.49 -3.20
N LYS A 260 -14.71 -13.22 -2.08
CA LYS A 260 -14.06 -14.54 -1.94
C LYS A 260 -12.55 -14.52 -2.16
N LEU A 261 -11.91 -13.35 -2.12
CA LEU A 261 -10.47 -13.23 -2.01
C LEU A 261 -10.06 -13.57 -0.57
N TYR A 262 -8.96 -14.31 -0.42
CA TYR A 262 -8.37 -14.52 0.90
C TYR A 262 -7.51 -13.30 1.29
N LEU A 263 -7.02 -13.29 2.53
CA LEU A 263 -5.94 -12.40 2.94
C LEU A 263 -4.64 -13.19 2.88
N SER A 264 -3.93 -13.19 1.75
CA SER A 264 -2.60 -13.81 1.72
C SER A 264 -1.61 -12.93 2.47
N ARG A 265 -0.53 -13.51 3.00
CA ARG A 265 0.37 -12.81 3.91
C ARG A 265 1.78 -13.38 3.84
N SER A 266 2.78 -12.53 3.62
CA SER A 266 4.18 -12.94 3.71
C SER A 266 4.48 -13.45 5.13
N GLN A 267 5.26 -14.53 5.26
CA GLN A 267 5.62 -15.06 6.58
C GLN A 267 6.29 -13.97 7.45
N GLU A 268 6.07 -13.93 8.77
CA GLU A 268 6.42 -12.78 9.63
C GLU A 268 7.93 -12.46 9.69
N TYR A 269 8.81 -13.42 9.36
CA TYR A 269 10.25 -13.21 9.22
C TYR A 269 10.68 -12.67 7.83
N ILE A 270 9.78 -12.75 6.85
CA ILE A 270 9.93 -12.22 5.48
C ILE A 270 9.28 -10.84 5.39
N GLY A 271 8.01 -10.70 5.77
CA GLY A 271 7.24 -9.45 5.75
C GLY A 271 7.61 -8.46 6.86
N ARG A 272 8.90 -8.35 7.18
CA ARG A 272 9.44 -7.50 8.25
C ARG A 272 9.54 -6.05 7.80
N TYR A 273 9.00 -5.13 8.60
CA TYR A 273 9.06 -3.69 8.36
C TYR A 273 9.57 -2.90 9.55
N LYS A 274 10.46 -1.97 9.24
CA LYS A 274 10.96 -0.95 10.15
C LYS A 274 10.07 0.30 10.07
N ALA A 275 9.19 0.45 11.05
CA ALA A 275 8.42 1.66 11.23
C ALA A 275 9.32 2.84 11.68
N VAL A 276 9.17 3.96 10.98
CA VAL A 276 9.92 5.20 11.19
C VAL A 276 9.11 6.10 12.11
N ARG A 277 9.57 6.22 13.35
CA ARG A 277 8.87 6.87 14.47
C ARG A 277 8.29 8.24 14.12
N HIS A 278 7.07 8.48 14.61
CA HIS A 278 6.32 9.72 14.46
C HIS A 278 5.19 9.79 15.50
N VAL A 279 4.52 10.93 15.63
CA VAL A 279 3.32 11.07 16.47
C VAL A 279 2.13 10.42 15.75
N LYS A 280 1.59 9.33 16.31
CA LYS A 280 0.42 8.60 15.77
C LYS A 280 -0.86 9.42 16.02
N SER A 281 -1.77 9.43 15.05
CA SER A 281 -3.08 10.09 15.16
C SER A 281 -4.07 9.26 15.99
N SER A 282 -5.03 9.93 16.64
CA SER A 282 -6.22 9.26 17.21
C SER A 282 -7.16 8.76 16.10
N ARG A 283 -7.89 7.66 16.37
CA ARG A 283 -8.91 7.14 15.44
C ARG A 283 -10.03 8.16 15.22
N GLY A 284 -10.55 8.23 14.00
CA GLY A 284 -11.67 9.11 13.67
C GLY A 284 -12.97 8.72 14.39
N SER A 285 -13.77 9.72 14.75
CA SER A 285 -15.04 9.48 15.43
C SER A 285 -16.00 8.71 14.52
N GLY A 286 -16.70 7.72 15.07
CA GLY A 286 -17.66 6.90 14.35
C GLY A 286 -17.08 5.85 13.39
N HIS A 287 -15.75 5.77 13.19
CA HIS A 287 -15.13 4.82 12.25
C HIS A 287 -15.54 3.35 12.50
N TYR A 288 -15.56 2.88 13.75
CA TYR A 288 -16.07 1.53 14.09
C TYR A 288 -17.55 1.33 13.70
N THR A 289 -18.38 2.37 13.75
CA THR A 289 -19.78 2.31 13.33
C THR A 289 -19.91 2.26 11.81
N SER A 290 -19.06 3.01 11.09
CA SER A 290 -18.93 2.94 9.63
C SER A 290 -18.48 1.55 9.15
N PHE A 291 -17.54 0.93 9.86
CA PHE A 291 -17.03 -0.41 9.57
C PHE A 291 -18.08 -1.50 9.85
N LEU A 292 -18.76 -1.45 11.01
CA LEU A 292 -19.90 -2.34 11.27
C LEU A 292 -21.03 -2.17 10.25
N ALA A 293 -21.11 -1.07 9.51
CA ALA A 293 -22.11 -0.83 8.47
C ALA A 293 -21.58 -1.06 7.03
N TYR A 294 -20.36 -1.60 6.84
CA TYR A 294 -19.66 -1.57 5.55
C TYR A 294 -20.42 -2.20 4.36
N ARG A 295 -21.25 -3.23 4.62
CA ARG A 295 -22.14 -3.86 3.61
C ARG A 295 -23.15 -2.89 2.99
N GLY A 296 -23.46 -1.77 3.66
CA GLY A 296 -24.30 -0.71 3.13
C GLY A 296 -23.57 0.24 2.18
N PHE A 297 -22.23 0.26 2.25
CA PHE A 297 -21.35 1.19 1.54
C PHE A 297 -20.50 0.50 0.46
N GLN A 298 -20.99 -0.58 -0.16
CA GLN A 298 -20.25 -1.24 -1.26
C GLN A 298 -20.13 -0.35 -2.51
N ASN A 299 -20.96 0.69 -2.62
CA ASN A 299 -20.86 1.76 -3.60
C ASN A 299 -19.76 2.79 -3.31
N ASP A 300 -19.29 2.92 -2.06
CA ASP A 300 -18.22 3.83 -1.64
C ASP A 300 -16.85 3.31 -2.09
N GLY A 301 -16.17 4.01 -2.99
CA GLY A 301 -14.85 3.60 -3.47
C GLY A 301 -14.51 4.11 -4.86
N LEU A 302 -13.84 3.29 -5.67
CA LEU A 302 -13.43 3.65 -7.05
C LEU A 302 -14.60 4.19 -7.89
N THR A 303 -15.80 3.61 -7.77
CA THR A 303 -17.00 4.04 -8.51
C THR A 303 -17.56 5.41 -8.10
N THR A 304 -17.18 5.95 -6.92
CA THR A 304 -17.52 7.35 -6.56
C THR A 304 -16.51 8.36 -7.08
N LEU A 305 -15.33 7.93 -7.54
CA LEU A 305 -14.33 8.81 -8.15
C LEU A 305 -14.67 9.05 -9.61
N GLN A 306 -15.64 9.92 -9.86
CA GLN A 306 -16.07 10.35 -11.18
C GLN A 306 -15.20 11.51 -11.70
N ASN A 307 -15.55 12.10 -12.84
CA ASN A 307 -14.87 13.32 -13.31
C ASN A 307 -15.30 14.52 -12.47
N GLY A 308 -14.33 15.26 -11.92
CA GLY A 308 -14.55 16.41 -11.04
C GLY A 308 -14.44 16.11 -9.55
N SER A 309 -14.66 14.86 -9.10
CA SER A 309 -14.71 14.49 -7.67
C SER A 309 -13.46 14.86 -6.87
N TYR A 310 -12.30 14.94 -7.51
CA TYR A 310 -11.08 15.53 -6.95
C TYR A 310 -10.39 16.36 -8.03
N LYS A 311 -9.54 17.28 -7.60
CA LYS A 311 -8.78 18.15 -8.51
C LYS A 311 -7.28 17.90 -8.34
N VAL A 312 -6.63 17.40 -9.38
CA VAL A 312 -5.16 17.45 -9.48
C VAL A 312 -4.73 18.90 -9.59
N ILE A 313 -3.98 19.39 -8.61
CA ILE A 313 -3.49 20.78 -8.54
C ILE A 313 -1.99 20.88 -8.86
N PHE A 314 -1.24 19.78 -8.73
CA PHE A 314 0.12 19.63 -9.25
C PHE A 314 0.35 18.20 -9.74
N ASP A 315 1.14 18.05 -10.82
CA ASP A 315 1.49 16.78 -11.43
C ASP A 315 2.90 16.90 -12.04
N SER A 316 3.89 16.16 -11.51
CA SER A 316 5.26 16.19 -12.05
C SER A 316 5.42 15.51 -13.42
N SER A 317 4.46 14.69 -13.83
CA SER A 317 4.48 14.04 -15.15
C SER A 317 4.02 14.95 -16.29
N ASN A 318 3.34 16.06 -15.99
CA ASN A 318 2.74 16.98 -16.96
C ASN A 318 3.62 18.23 -17.19
N PRO A 319 4.25 18.40 -18.37
CA PRO A 319 5.11 19.56 -18.66
C PRO A 319 4.42 20.93 -18.51
N SER A 320 3.09 20.96 -18.68
CA SER A 320 2.26 22.17 -18.61
C SER A 320 1.84 22.56 -17.18
N ALA A 321 2.18 21.74 -16.18
CA ALA A 321 2.09 22.12 -14.77
C ALA A 321 3.31 23.00 -14.38
N THR A 322 4.51 22.59 -14.80
CA THR A 322 5.78 23.27 -14.55
C THR A 322 5.78 24.73 -15.04
N THR A 323 5.15 25.01 -16.18
CA THR A 323 5.04 26.36 -16.76
C THR A 323 4.05 27.30 -16.05
N ARG A 324 3.27 26.84 -15.07
CA ARG A 324 2.41 27.72 -14.25
C ARG A 324 3.07 28.19 -12.95
N LEU A 325 4.29 27.75 -12.66
CA LEU A 325 5.11 28.31 -11.57
C LEU A 325 5.76 29.64 -11.98
N SER A 326 4.91 30.67 -12.06
CA SER A 326 5.20 32.11 -12.17
C SER A 326 5.68 32.66 -13.53
N HIS A 327 5.44 33.97 -13.71
CA HIS A 327 6.04 34.81 -14.74
C HIS A 327 7.53 35.16 -14.46
N ALA A 328 8.16 34.58 -13.43
CA ALA A 328 9.59 34.72 -13.22
C ALA A 328 10.33 33.70 -14.09
N SER A 329 11.10 34.20 -15.06
CA SER A 329 12.21 33.55 -15.78
C SER A 329 12.34 32.03 -15.59
N VAL A 330 11.95 31.26 -16.61
CA VAL A 330 12.05 29.78 -16.64
C VAL A 330 13.52 29.34 -16.56
N PHE A 331 14.03 29.19 -15.34
CA PHE A 331 15.36 28.67 -15.07
C PHE A 331 15.40 27.18 -15.40
N ARG A 332 15.98 26.86 -16.57
CA ARG A 332 16.23 25.48 -17.00
C ARG A 332 17.34 24.88 -16.15
N VAL A 333 16.98 23.97 -15.25
CA VAL A 333 17.92 23.24 -14.40
C VAL A 333 18.60 22.16 -15.26
N MET A 334 19.88 22.36 -15.58
CA MET A 334 20.70 21.31 -16.17
C MET A 334 21.09 20.31 -15.09
N MET A 335 20.61 19.07 -15.17
CA MET A 335 21.15 17.97 -14.38
C MET A 335 22.32 17.30 -15.12
N PRO A 336 23.52 17.23 -14.53
CA PRO A 336 24.65 16.50 -15.09
C PRO A 336 24.34 15.03 -15.35
N LEU A 337 24.94 14.49 -16.41
CA LEU A 337 24.74 13.11 -16.87
C LEU A 337 25.09 12.04 -15.81
N HIS A 338 26.02 12.36 -14.91
CA HIS A 338 26.44 11.50 -13.80
C HIS A 338 25.47 11.51 -12.59
N LEU A 339 24.39 12.30 -12.65
CA LEU A 339 23.29 12.23 -11.68
C LEU A 339 22.11 11.44 -12.23
N ASN A 340 21.88 11.46 -13.55
CA ASN A 340 20.74 10.80 -14.17
C ASN A 340 21.01 10.46 -15.64
N ILE A 341 20.86 9.17 -16.00
CA ILE A 341 21.12 8.63 -17.33
C ILE A 341 19.94 8.87 -18.29
N CYS A 342 18.74 9.13 -17.76
CA CYS A 342 17.52 9.35 -18.55
C CYS A 342 17.59 10.61 -19.43
N VAL A 343 18.47 11.57 -19.09
CA VAL A 343 18.87 12.71 -19.93
C VAL A 343 19.22 12.27 -21.37
N LEU A 344 19.94 11.15 -21.54
CA LEU A 344 20.28 10.58 -22.86
C LEU A 344 19.07 10.01 -23.60
N ARG A 345 18.09 9.46 -22.86
CA ARG A 345 17.00 8.65 -23.39
C ARG A 345 15.81 9.47 -23.89
N SER A 346 15.72 10.76 -23.54
CA SER A 346 14.63 11.64 -24.01
C SER A 346 15.04 13.12 -24.07
N PRO A 347 15.89 13.53 -25.04
CA PRO A 347 16.38 14.90 -25.15
C PRO A 347 15.31 15.97 -25.33
N SER A 348 14.10 15.60 -25.77
CA SER A 348 13.01 16.52 -26.10
C SER A 348 12.49 17.34 -24.91
N TRP A 349 12.51 16.80 -23.68
CA TRP A 349 12.16 17.59 -22.48
C TRP A 349 13.39 18.29 -21.84
N TYR A 350 14.64 17.87 -22.16
CA TYR A 350 15.92 18.46 -21.69
C TYR A 350 16.49 19.41 -22.75
N SER A 351 15.61 19.99 -23.57
CA SER A 351 15.91 20.54 -24.90
C SER A 351 16.51 21.95 -24.88
N ASN A 352 17.75 22.07 -24.40
CA ASN A 352 18.83 22.85 -25.03
C ASN A 352 20.18 22.47 -24.40
N ILE A 353 21.00 21.72 -25.13
CA ILE A 353 22.35 21.30 -24.72
C ILE A 353 23.38 21.95 -25.66
N PRO A 354 24.30 22.77 -25.14
CA PRO A 354 25.63 22.96 -25.71
C PRO A 354 26.59 21.91 -25.13
N GLU A 355 27.39 21.22 -25.96
CA GLU A 355 28.36 20.23 -25.47
C GLU A 355 29.48 20.85 -24.61
N ASP A 356 29.77 22.14 -24.79
CA ASP A 356 30.85 22.87 -24.10
C ASP A 356 30.54 23.33 -22.66
N GLY A 357 29.49 22.77 -22.04
CA GLY A 357 28.82 23.30 -20.83
C GLY A 357 29.63 23.40 -19.51
N TYR A 358 30.92 23.07 -19.48
CA TYR A 358 31.75 22.95 -18.27
C TYR A 358 32.14 24.28 -17.58
N ARG A 359 31.41 25.38 -17.80
CA ARG A 359 31.61 26.67 -17.12
C ARG A 359 30.30 27.28 -16.60
N LEU A 360 29.76 26.66 -15.55
CA LEU A 360 28.70 27.23 -14.69
C LEU A 360 29.13 28.61 -14.17
N LYS A 361 28.41 29.67 -14.56
CA LYS A 361 28.61 31.01 -13.99
C LYS A 361 28.07 31.06 -12.56
N LEU A 362 28.96 31.26 -11.61
CA LEU A 362 28.70 31.26 -10.16
C LEU A 362 27.92 32.50 -9.71
N HIS A 363 26.59 32.43 -9.76
CA HIS A 363 25.72 33.34 -9.03
C HIS A 363 24.73 32.55 -8.15
N ASN A 364 24.99 32.56 -6.84
CA ASN A 364 24.20 31.95 -5.76
C ASN A 364 24.09 30.40 -5.76
N LEU A 365 25.10 29.75 -5.16
CA LEU A 365 25.14 28.31 -4.87
C LEU A 365 23.90 27.78 -4.10
N THR A 366 23.36 28.59 -3.18
CA THR A 366 22.22 28.20 -2.34
C THR A 366 20.90 28.16 -3.10
N ALA A 367 20.78 28.90 -4.20
CA ALA A 367 19.65 28.77 -5.12
C ALA A 367 19.81 27.53 -6.01
N GLN A 368 21.02 27.28 -6.52
CA GLN A 368 21.34 26.13 -7.37
C GLN A 368 21.13 24.79 -6.66
N SER A 369 21.53 24.67 -5.39
CA SER A 369 21.29 23.44 -4.59
C SER A 369 19.80 23.11 -4.41
N ARG A 370 18.95 24.10 -4.13
CA ARG A 370 17.49 23.90 -4.03
C ARG A 370 16.87 23.49 -5.36
N GLN A 371 17.33 24.10 -6.47
CA GLN A 371 16.89 23.72 -7.81
C GLN A 371 17.29 22.28 -8.16
N LEU A 372 18.50 21.86 -7.79
CA LEU A 372 19.00 20.50 -8.02
C LEU A 372 18.27 19.45 -7.18
N GLU A 373 18.00 19.73 -5.89
CA GLU A 373 17.18 18.87 -5.04
C GLU A 373 15.73 18.77 -5.57
N SER A 374 15.14 19.87 -6.04
CA SER A 374 13.80 19.85 -6.64
C SER A 374 13.74 19.06 -7.96
N ALA A 375 14.78 19.14 -8.79
CA ALA A 375 14.87 18.37 -10.03
C ALA A 375 15.10 16.87 -9.74
N ALA A 376 15.94 16.55 -8.76
CA ALA A 376 16.16 15.18 -8.31
C ALA A 376 14.89 14.57 -7.69
N ARG A 377 14.11 15.34 -6.92
CA ARG A 377 12.79 14.92 -6.40
C ARG A 377 11.85 14.48 -7.53
N SER A 378 11.78 15.23 -8.63
CA SER A 378 10.91 14.91 -9.77
C SER A 378 11.35 13.70 -10.61
N GLU A 379 12.62 13.27 -10.52
CA GLU A 379 13.09 12.04 -11.18
C GLU A 379 12.98 10.80 -10.28
N LEU A 380 12.78 10.96 -8.97
CA LEU A 380 12.61 9.83 -8.03
C LEU A 380 11.15 9.36 -7.87
N PHE A 381 10.15 10.21 -8.17
CA PHE A 381 8.73 9.80 -8.15
C PHE A 381 7.80 10.67 -9.00
N VAL A 382 6.70 10.08 -9.44
CA VAL A 382 5.55 10.83 -9.96
C VAL A 382 4.82 11.46 -8.78
N HIS A 383 4.90 12.79 -8.67
CA HIS A 383 4.25 13.55 -7.62
C HIS A 383 2.91 14.09 -8.12
N ILE A 384 1.82 13.70 -7.46
CA ILE A 384 0.46 14.12 -7.79
C ILE A 384 -0.15 14.75 -6.54
N LYS A 385 -0.29 16.08 -6.51
CA LYS A 385 -0.98 16.77 -5.42
C LYS A 385 -2.45 16.96 -5.78
N VAL A 386 -3.34 16.57 -4.89
CA VAL A 386 -4.80 16.62 -5.06
C VAL A 386 -5.49 17.43 -3.99
N ASN A 387 -6.38 18.31 -4.42
CA ASN A 387 -7.40 18.91 -3.55
C ASN A 387 -8.66 18.03 -3.58
N VAL A 388 -9.15 17.68 -2.39
CA VAL A 388 -10.25 16.71 -2.15
C VAL A 388 -11.40 17.32 -1.36
N THR A 389 -11.45 18.65 -1.22
CA THR A 389 -12.39 19.37 -0.36
C THR A 389 -13.85 19.18 -0.80
N GLU A 390 -14.11 18.99 -2.10
CA GLU A 390 -15.45 18.66 -2.62
C GLU A 390 -15.94 17.28 -2.13
N LEU A 391 -15.07 16.27 -2.11
CA LEU A 391 -15.38 14.95 -1.54
C LEU A 391 -15.54 14.99 -0.01
N TYR A 392 -14.80 15.86 0.69
CA TYR A 392 -14.95 16.02 2.15
C TYR A 392 -16.34 16.55 2.54
N HIS A 393 -16.91 17.44 1.74
CA HIS A 393 -18.28 17.93 1.94
C HIS A 393 -19.36 17.00 1.35
N THR A 394 -18.98 15.98 0.59
CA THR A 394 -19.92 15.01 -0.01
C THR A 394 -20.28 13.89 0.98
N VAL A 395 -21.49 13.94 1.53
CA VAL A 395 -22.00 12.90 2.43
C VAL A 395 -22.34 11.63 1.65
N ILE A 396 -21.40 10.69 1.60
CA ILE A 396 -21.60 9.34 1.05
C ILE A 396 -22.66 8.61 1.89
N LYS A 397 -23.76 8.20 1.24
CA LYS A 397 -24.89 7.49 1.87
C LYS A 397 -24.82 6.00 1.55
N PRO A 398 -25.16 5.12 2.50
CA PRO A 398 -25.24 3.69 2.23
C PRO A 398 -26.46 3.39 1.36
N GLU A 399 -26.32 2.50 0.38
CA GLU A 399 -27.43 2.01 -0.44
C GLU A 399 -28.49 1.28 0.39
N ARG A 400 -28.04 0.58 1.44
CA ARG A 400 -28.86 -0.29 2.28
C ARG A 400 -28.47 -0.13 3.74
N LYS A 401 -29.47 0.03 4.61
CA LYS A 401 -29.26 0.00 6.07
C LYS A 401 -28.90 -1.43 6.48
N THR A 402 -27.61 -1.65 6.73
CA THR A 402 -27.06 -2.91 7.22
C THR A 402 -26.22 -2.63 8.47
N ARG A 403 -26.06 -3.65 9.32
CA ARG A 403 -25.10 -3.62 10.42
C ARG A 403 -24.68 -5.05 10.73
N GLU A 404 -23.37 -5.25 10.87
CA GLU A 404 -22.80 -6.52 11.26
C GLU A 404 -23.11 -6.89 12.70
N SER A 405 -23.18 -8.19 12.94
CA SER A 405 -23.38 -8.72 14.28
C SER A 405 -22.11 -8.61 15.11
N PHE A 406 -22.27 -8.53 16.44
CA PHE A 406 -21.13 -8.59 17.36
C PHE A 406 -20.34 -9.90 17.20
N TRP A 407 -21.00 -11.00 16.84
CA TRP A 407 -20.36 -12.29 16.53
C TRP A 407 -19.46 -12.20 15.30
N TRP A 408 -19.90 -11.55 14.22
CA TRP A 408 -19.07 -11.31 13.03
C TRP A 408 -17.86 -10.43 13.35
N PHE A 409 -18.05 -9.36 14.14
CA PHE A 409 -16.96 -8.51 14.61
C PHE A 409 -15.90 -9.30 15.38
N LEU A 410 -16.31 -10.15 16.34
CA LEU A 410 -15.39 -11.00 17.10
C LEU A 410 -14.63 -11.99 16.20
N GLN A 411 -15.29 -12.57 15.19
CA GLN A 411 -14.63 -13.44 14.21
C GLN A 411 -13.64 -12.67 13.31
N PHE A 412 -14.00 -11.46 12.86
CA PHE A 412 -13.12 -10.63 12.04
C PHE A 412 -11.82 -10.25 12.79
N PHE A 413 -11.91 -9.92 14.08
CA PHE A 413 -10.73 -9.63 14.91
C PHE A 413 -10.05 -10.90 15.48
N GLY A 414 -10.49 -12.10 15.14
CA GLY A 414 -9.87 -13.36 15.59
C GLY A 414 -10.09 -13.69 17.07
N TRP A 415 -11.08 -13.07 17.74
CA TRP A 415 -11.40 -13.30 19.15
C TRP A 415 -12.29 -14.54 19.37
N LEU A 416 -12.91 -15.06 18.30
CA LEU A 416 -13.74 -16.27 18.27
C LEU A 416 -13.35 -17.17 17.10
#